data_AF-A0A7X4HFN9-F1
#
_entry.id   AF-A0A7X4HFN9-F1
#
_cell.length_a   1.000
_cell.length_b   1.000
_cell.length_c   1.000
_cell.angle_alpha   90.00
_cell.angle_beta   90.00
_cell.angle_gamma   90.00
#
_symmetry.space_group_name_H-M   'P 1'
#
loop_
_entity.id
_entity.type
_entity.pdbx_description
1 polymer ?
#
loop_
_entity_poly.entity_id
_entity_poly.type
_entity_poly.pdbx_seq_one_letter_code
_entity_poly.pdbx_strand_id
1 'polypeptide(L)'
;SPAGVAYAKVDTRDLDAGAVSTVFLRMAGVAGQLTMAGRAVAGRARAQVTPLAICAMGGASTTRINPGAASTGVGAGAQELLTYGFRYGVSYNLLKLNAEVNTTTAEYFLVDPFQYAGPAPGPVQQTGDAVLAPFMCSGTVQLPRVTGATLRLRRPAGFTLSEQLNSRFGMYGAGALACEPASAPPDTNVRESGTASAATWMVPAPTGPSAQPAVAAAGQKYNTVADRATGPADAAAYGPLWTYGPAKQAAGGAAILRSQWPFLYPVTAGPVPSAPTYTATAPYFRTSGSYFLAPSQPALAGRRVLTIPLLQCPVAPGADTQAPALALGRFLMTAQASPAGVYGEFIGVADENDLGGSVELYR
;
A
#
# COMPACT_ATOMS: atom_id res chain seq x y z
N SER A 1 -0.80 -5.27 20.57
CA SER A 1 -2.24 -4.92 20.58
C SER A 1 -3.00 -6.10 21.20
N PRO A 2 -3.96 -5.92 22.13
CA PRO A 2 -4.86 -7.01 22.50
C PRO A 2 -5.67 -7.39 21.27
N ALA A 3 -5.61 -8.67 20.89
CA ALA A 3 -6.18 -9.20 19.66
C ALA A 3 -7.67 -8.83 19.50
N GLY A 4 -7.99 -8.06 18.44
CA GLY A 4 -9.37 -7.88 17.96
C GLY A 4 -10.25 -6.88 18.71
N VAL A 5 -9.73 -6.13 19.69
CA VAL A 5 -10.52 -5.12 20.41
C VAL A 5 -10.37 -3.75 19.72
N ALA A 6 -11.38 -3.33 18.96
CA ALA A 6 -11.38 -2.04 18.26
C ALA A 6 -11.47 -0.83 19.20
N TYR A 7 -12.08 -1.03 20.37
CA TYR A 7 -12.31 0.01 21.38
C TYR A 7 -12.15 -0.56 22.79
N ALA A 8 -11.32 0.05 23.62
CA ALA A 8 -11.23 -0.23 25.05
C ALA A 8 -12.19 0.70 25.79
N LYS A 9 -13.19 0.13 26.47
CA LYS A 9 -14.10 0.87 27.34
C LYS A 9 -13.62 0.74 28.79
N VAL A 10 -13.39 1.87 29.44
CA VAL A 10 -13.30 1.95 30.90
C VAL A 10 -14.62 2.53 31.39
N ASP A 11 -15.34 1.75 32.18
CA ASP A 11 -16.54 2.20 32.91
C ASP A 11 -16.25 2.09 34.39
N THR A 12 -16.18 3.22 35.09
CA THR A 12 -15.92 3.21 36.53
C THR A 12 -17.20 3.05 37.35
N ARG A 13 -18.36 2.80 36.72
CA ARG A 13 -19.62 2.50 37.43
C ARG A 13 -19.57 1.18 38.18
N ASP A 14 -18.82 0.21 37.66
CA ASP A 14 -18.65 -1.11 38.26
C ASP A 14 -17.44 -1.17 39.20
N LEU A 15 -16.70 -0.07 39.31
CA LEU A 15 -15.61 0.12 40.28
C LEU A 15 -16.17 0.89 41.47
N ASP A 16 -15.91 0.42 42.68
CA ASP A 16 -16.30 1.11 43.92
C ASP A 16 -15.41 2.34 44.14
N ALA A 17 -15.57 3.35 43.28
CA ALA A 17 -14.69 4.52 43.18
C ALA A 17 -14.85 5.52 44.34
N GLY A 18 -15.65 5.19 45.36
CA GLY A 18 -15.81 5.95 46.58
C GLY A 18 -16.64 7.23 46.43
N ALA A 19 -17.39 7.57 47.48
CA ALA A 19 -18.17 8.80 47.54
C ALA A 19 -17.27 10.04 47.57
N VAL A 20 -17.55 11.02 46.72
CA VAL A 20 -16.78 12.28 46.68
C VAL A 20 -17.39 13.27 47.67
N SER A 21 -16.56 13.77 48.60
CA SER A 21 -16.98 14.76 49.60
C SER A 21 -17.23 16.12 48.94
N THR A 22 -18.49 16.57 48.96
CA THR A 22 -18.89 17.87 48.40
C THR A 22 -18.81 18.96 49.47
N VAL A 23 -17.58 19.40 49.79
CA VAL A 23 -17.33 20.39 50.85
C VAL A 23 -18.11 21.69 50.62
N PHE A 24 -18.23 22.16 49.37
CA PHE A 24 -18.96 23.40 49.05
C PHE A 24 -20.49 23.25 49.10
N LEU A 25 -21.05 22.09 48.72
CA LEU A 25 -22.50 21.83 48.82
C LEU A 25 -22.97 21.69 50.28
N ARG A 26 -22.09 21.21 51.16
CA ARG A 26 -22.36 21.18 52.61
C ARG A 26 -22.53 22.58 53.19
N MET A 27 -21.82 23.59 52.68
CA MET A 27 -22.00 24.98 53.13
C MET A 27 -23.32 25.60 52.67
N ALA A 28 -23.96 25.04 51.64
CA ALA A 28 -25.27 25.46 51.13
C ALA A 28 -26.44 24.66 51.75
N GLY A 29 -26.21 23.86 52.80
CA GLY A 29 -27.24 23.07 53.48
C GLY A 29 -27.65 21.79 52.75
N VAL A 30 -26.95 21.42 51.67
CA VAL A 30 -27.23 20.19 50.91
C VAL A 30 -26.31 19.08 51.42
N ALA A 31 -26.87 18.14 52.20
CA ALA A 31 -26.19 16.93 52.61
C ALA A 31 -26.43 15.82 51.57
N GLY A 32 -25.45 15.58 50.71
CA GLY A 32 -25.49 14.46 49.76
C GLY A 32 -24.08 13.98 49.42
N GLN A 33 -23.89 12.67 49.38
CA GLN A 33 -22.72 12.06 48.73
C GLN A 33 -23.00 12.02 47.22
N LEU A 34 -22.08 12.55 46.41
CA LEU A 34 -22.16 12.37 44.95
C LEU A 34 -21.30 11.17 44.57
N THR A 35 -21.91 10.19 43.93
CA THR A 35 -21.22 9.13 43.19
C THR A 35 -20.86 9.67 41.81
N MET A 36 -19.55 9.89 41.59
CA MET A 36 -19.05 10.24 40.26
C MET A 36 -18.67 8.96 39.52
N ALA A 37 -19.18 8.82 38.30
CA ALA A 37 -18.75 7.76 37.40
C ALA A 37 -18.19 8.36 36.11
N GLY A 38 -17.02 7.86 35.70
CA GLY A 38 -16.41 8.16 34.42
C GLY A 38 -16.64 7.02 33.44
N ARG A 39 -17.02 7.37 32.21
CA ARG A 39 -16.94 6.46 31.06
C ARG A 39 -15.96 7.06 30.07
N ALA A 40 -15.01 6.26 29.64
CA ALA A 40 -14.07 6.59 28.57
C ALA A 40 -14.01 5.42 27.59
N VAL A 41 -14.08 5.70 26.29
CA VAL A 41 -13.87 4.71 25.25
C VAL A 41 -12.66 5.15 24.44
N ALA A 42 -11.56 4.41 24.52
CA ALA A 42 -10.38 4.67 23.70
C ALA A 42 -10.39 3.75 22.49
N GLY A 43 -10.22 4.30 21.29
CA GLY A 43 -10.18 3.50 20.06
C GLY A 43 -9.34 4.15 18.98
N ARG A 44 -9.00 3.36 17.97
CA ARG A 44 -8.26 3.86 16.80
C ARG A 44 -9.19 4.75 15.97
N ALA A 45 -8.82 6.01 15.80
CA ALA A 45 -9.56 6.94 14.94
C ALA A 45 -9.02 6.98 13.51
N ARG A 46 -7.72 6.68 13.36
CA ARG A 46 -6.98 6.77 12.09
C ARG A 46 -6.24 5.49 11.77
N ALA A 47 -6.21 5.14 10.49
CA ALA A 47 -5.38 4.05 9.97
C ALA A 47 -4.34 4.60 9.00
N GLN A 48 -3.11 4.08 9.06
CA GLN A 48 -2.05 4.35 8.08
C GLN A 48 -2.32 3.62 6.76
N VAL A 49 -3.37 4.04 6.07
CA VAL A 49 -3.81 3.55 4.77
C VAL A 49 -3.90 4.74 3.82
N THR A 50 -3.32 4.60 2.64
CA THR A 50 -3.36 5.61 1.58
C THR A 50 -4.75 5.56 0.92
N PRO A 51 -5.40 6.72 0.65
CA PRO A 51 -6.74 6.79 0.05
C PRO A 51 -6.73 6.49 -1.46
N LEU A 52 -5.99 5.46 -1.86
CA LEU A 52 -5.92 4.87 -3.19
C LEU A 52 -6.18 3.39 -3.00
N ALA A 53 -7.05 2.79 -3.81
CA ALA A 53 -7.38 1.38 -3.79
C ALA A 53 -7.29 0.77 -5.20
N ILE A 54 -6.97 -0.51 -5.25
CA ILE A 54 -6.87 -1.29 -6.49
C ILE A 54 -7.56 -2.63 -6.32
N CYS A 55 -7.89 -3.30 -7.41
CA CYS A 55 -8.40 -4.66 -7.37
C CYS A 55 -7.37 -5.66 -6.84
N ALA A 56 -7.82 -6.62 -6.04
CA ALA A 56 -7.08 -7.87 -5.87
C ALA A 56 -7.00 -8.60 -7.22
N MET A 57 -5.78 -8.97 -7.62
CA MET A 57 -5.51 -9.60 -8.92
C MET A 57 -5.65 -11.12 -8.88
N GLY A 58 -5.94 -11.71 -7.71
CA GLY A 58 -6.08 -13.15 -7.51
C GLY A 58 -6.54 -13.49 -6.09
N GLY A 59 -6.49 -14.78 -5.74
CA GLY A 59 -6.84 -15.26 -4.40
C GLY A 59 -5.83 -14.83 -3.31
N ALA A 60 -6.24 -14.93 -2.04
CA ALA A 60 -5.45 -14.46 -0.90
C ALA A 60 -4.04 -15.07 -0.84
N SER A 61 -3.90 -16.35 -1.20
CA SER A 61 -2.61 -17.03 -1.34
C SER A 61 -2.68 -17.98 -2.52
N THR A 62 -1.69 -17.94 -3.41
CA THR A 62 -1.62 -18.79 -4.59
C THR A 62 -0.17 -19.13 -4.89
N THR A 63 0.06 -20.34 -5.41
CA THR A 63 1.39 -20.75 -5.89
C THR A 63 1.52 -20.46 -7.37
N ARG A 64 2.58 -19.77 -7.77
CA ARG A 64 2.98 -19.59 -9.16
C ARG A 64 4.17 -20.49 -9.48
N ILE A 65 4.02 -21.32 -10.50
CA ILE A 65 5.13 -22.03 -11.11
C ILE A 65 5.73 -21.10 -12.17
N ASN A 66 7.01 -20.78 -12.05
CA ASN A 66 7.65 -19.86 -12.97
C ASN A 66 8.02 -20.53 -14.30
N PRO A 67 7.90 -19.85 -15.44
CA PRO A 67 8.08 -20.49 -16.74
C PRO A 67 9.52 -20.97 -16.98
N GLY A 68 10.52 -20.24 -16.49
CA GLY A 68 11.93 -20.62 -16.60
C GLY A 68 12.30 -21.86 -15.78
N ALA A 69 11.46 -22.26 -14.81
CA ALA A 69 11.64 -23.48 -14.04
C ALA A 69 11.21 -24.75 -14.80
N ALA A 70 10.33 -24.62 -15.81
CA ALA A 70 9.84 -25.75 -16.60
C ALA A 70 10.78 -26.15 -17.76
N SER A 71 11.62 -25.23 -18.26
CA SER A 71 12.39 -25.42 -19.49
C SER A 71 13.76 -26.08 -19.32
N THR A 72 14.31 -26.18 -18.10
CA THR A 72 15.70 -26.63 -17.87
C THR A 72 15.83 -27.99 -17.18
N GLY A 73 14.74 -28.61 -16.70
CA GLY A 73 14.78 -29.85 -15.91
C GLY A 73 15.50 -29.74 -14.55
N VAL A 74 16.22 -28.64 -14.31
CA VAL A 74 16.91 -28.27 -13.08
C VAL A 74 16.14 -27.10 -12.48
N GLY A 75 14.96 -27.37 -11.90
CA GLY A 75 14.00 -26.28 -11.69
C GLY A 75 12.77 -26.55 -10.82
N ALA A 76 12.73 -27.62 -10.02
CA ALA A 76 11.69 -27.70 -8.96
C ALA A 76 11.72 -26.49 -8.00
N GLY A 77 12.83 -25.74 -7.96
CA GLY A 77 13.05 -24.58 -7.12
C GLY A 77 12.77 -23.26 -7.82
N ALA A 78 11.53 -22.79 -7.75
CA ALA A 78 11.15 -21.44 -7.32
C ALA A 78 9.63 -21.26 -7.55
N GLN A 79 8.84 -22.14 -6.94
CA GLN A 79 7.42 -21.89 -6.76
C GLN A 79 7.29 -20.61 -5.92
N GLU A 80 6.73 -19.57 -6.53
CA GLU A 80 6.54 -18.29 -5.88
C GLU A 80 5.21 -18.23 -5.15
N LEU A 81 5.23 -17.64 -3.96
CA LEU A 81 4.04 -17.20 -3.26
C LEU A 81 3.51 -15.93 -3.93
N LEU A 82 2.28 -16.00 -4.42
CA LEU A 82 1.48 -14.82 -4.79
C LEU A 82 0.48 -14.56 -3.68
N THR A 83 0.32 -13.29 -3.35
CA THR A 83 -0.63 -12.82 -2.35
C THR A 83 -1.59 -11.85 -3.03
N TYR A 84 -2.88 -12.18 -3.07
CA TYR A 84 -3.90 -11.43 -3.84
C TYR A 84 -3.52 -11.20 -5.31
N GLY A 85 -2.79 -12.15 -5.90
CA GLY A 85 -2.33 -12.10 -7.29
C GLY A 85 -1.10 -11.24 -7.56
N PHE A 86 -0.48 -10.64 -6.54
CA PHE A 86 0.75 -9.87 -6.67
C PHE A 86 1.98 -10.71 -6.32
N ARG A 87 3.08 -10.50 -7.05
CA ARG A 87 4.38 -11.14 -6.82
C ARG A 87 5.25 -10.26 -5.92
N TYR A 88 5.83 -10.84 -4.87
CA TYR A 88 6.79 -10.13 -4.02
C TYR A 88 8.01 -9.67 -4.84
N GLY A 89 8.46 -8.43 -4.61
CA GLY A 89 9.65 -7.89 -5.27
C GLY A 89 9.42 -7.42 -6.72
N VAL A 90 8.19 -7.50 -7.24
CA VAL A 90 7.82 -6.99 -8.56
C VAL A 90 7.18 -5.62 -8.44
N SER A 91 7.62 -4.70 -9.30
CA SER A 91 7.10 -3.33 -9.39
C SER A 91 5.94 -3.23 -10.37
N TYR A 92 4.82 -2.66 -9.92
CA TYR A 92 3.58 -2.50 -10.67
C TYR A 92 3.26 -1.02 -10.85
N ASN A 93 2.68 -0.64 -12.00
CA ASN A 93 1.96 0.64 -12.08
C ASN A 93 0.54 0.40 -11.58
N LEU A 94 0.26 0.87 -10.36
CA LEU A 94 -1.02 0.65 -9.67
C LEU A 94 -2.21 1.30 -10.38
N LEU A 95 -1.96 2.26 -11.29
CA LEU A 95 -2.97 2.89 -12.12
C LEU A 95 -3.17 2.20 -13.48
N LYS A 96 -2.50 1.06 -13.72
CA LYS A 96 -2.56 0.30 -14.99
C LYS A 96 -2.75 -1.20 -14.75
N LEU A 97 -3.68 -1.54 -13.86
CA LEU A 97 -4.08 -2.92 -13.56
C LEU A 97 -5.60 -3.04 -13.68
N ASN A 98 -6.09 -4.25 -13.96
CA ASN A 98 -7.51 -4.60 -13.85
C ASN A 98 -7.66 -6.11 -13.70
N ALA A 99 -8.43 -6.54 -12.70
CA ALA A 99 -8.65 -7.95 -12.41
C ALA A 99 -9.64 -8.64 -13.36
N GLU A 100 -10.40 -7.87 -14.13
CA GLU A 100 -11.26 -8.38 -15.21
C GLU A 100 -10.40 -8.96 -16.34
N VAL A 101 -10.88 -10.04 -16.95
CA VAL A 101 -10.18 -10.70 -18.07
C VAL A 101 -10.60 -10.09 -19.41
N ASN A 102 -9.73 -10.18 -20.42
CA ASN A 102 -9.97 -9.66 -21.77
C ASN A 102 -10.14 -8.14 -21.86
N THR A 103 -9.56 -7.39 -20.92
CA THR A 103 -9.57 -5.92 -20.92
C THR A 103 -8.15 -5.36 -20.92
N THR A 104 -8.01 -4.13 -21.44
CA THR A 104 -6.83 -3.27 -21.27
C THR A 104 -7.19 -1.96 -20.58
N THR A 105 -8.42 -1.83 -20.11
CA THR A 105 -8.89 -0.66 -19.38
C THR A 105 -8.40 -0.76 -17.95
N ALA A 106 -7.55 0.19 -17.54
CA ALA A 106 -7.07 0.26 -16.17
C ALA A 106 -8.21 0.58 -15.20
N GLU A 107 -8.11 0.07 -13.98
CA GLU A 107 -9.07 0.33 -12.93
C GLU A 107 -8.38 0.54 -11.58
N TYR A 108 -8.68 1.69 -10.97
CA TYR A 108 -8.26 2.06 -9.63
C TYR A 108 -9.31 3.00 -9.03
N PHE A 109 -9.26 3.17 -7.71
CA PHE A 109 -10.26 3.92 -6.98
C PHE A 109 -9.62 4.84 -5.94
N LEU A 110 -10.32 5.91 -5.63
CA LEU A 110 -10.00 6.77 -4.50
C LEU A 110 -10.98 6.49 -3.38
N VAL A 111 -10.46 6.33 -2.17
CA VAL A 111 -11.24 5.90 -1.00
C VAL A 111 -11.73 7.12 -0.25
N ASP A 112 -13.01 7.14 0.13
CA ASP A 112 -13.54 8.11 1.09
C ASP A 112 -12.83 7.92 2.44
N PRO A 113 -12.08 8.91 2.94
CA PRO A 113 -11.27 8.73 4.13
C PRO A 113 -12.10 8.81 5.42
N PHE A 114 -13.39 9.14 5.36
CA PHE A 114 -14.23 9.37 6.55
C PHE A 114 -15.36 8.36 6.71
N GLN A 115 -15.93 7.89 5.60
CA GLN A 115 -17.16 7.12 5.62
C GLN A 115 -17.02 5.76 4.94
N TYR A 116 -17.57 4.74 5.60
CA TYR A 116 -17.83 3.45 4.99
C TYR A 116 -18.96 3.54 3.97
N ALA A 117 -19.14 2.46 3.21
CA ALA A 117 -20.34 2.24 2.43
C ALA A 117 -21.61 2.40 3.29
N GLY A 118 -22.61 3.08 2.71
CA GLY A 118 -23.95 3.20 3.27
C GLY A 118 -25.00 2.68 2.28
N PRO A 119 -26.28 2.64 2.68
CA PRO A 119 -27.39 2.12 1.86
C PRO A 119 -27.60 2.89 0.54
N ALA A 120 -27.04 4.10 0.42
CA ALA A 120 -26.91 4.83 -0.83
C ALA A 120 -25.46 5.32 -1.01
N PRO A 121 -24.96 5.48 -2.25
CA PRO A 121 -23.73 6.23 -2.50
C PRO A 121 -23.93 7.65 -1.94
N GLY A 122 -23.13 8.04 -0.94
CA GLY A 122 -23.24 9.37 -0.32
C GLY A 122 -22.76 10.50 -1.27
N PRO A 123 -22.61 11.74 -0.76
CA PRO A 123 -22.26 12.90 -1.58
C PRO A 123 -20.80 12.86 -2.08
N VAL A 124 -20.59 12.93 -3.41
CA VAL A 124 -19.30 12.84 -4.13
C VAL A 124 -18.20 13.74 -3.55
N GLN A 125 -18.59 14.85 -2.91
CA GLN A 125 -17.69 15.87 -2.37
C GLN A 125 -16.65 15.30 -1.39
N GLN A 126 -16.96 14.23 -0.65
CA GLN A 126 -16.03 13.64 0.33
C GLN A 126 -14.88 12.85 -0.29
N THR A 127 -14.94 12.59 -1.60
CA THR A 127 -13.84 11.95 -2.35
C THR A 127 -13.15 12.91 -3.31
N GLY A 128 -13.50 14.21 -3.31
CA GLY A 128 -12.86 15.22 -4.15
C GLY A 128 -11.40 15.47 -3.78
N ASP A 129 -10.59 15.92 -4.74
CA ASP A 129 -9.13 16.05 -4.57
C ASP A 129 -8.74 16.98 -3.41
N ALA A 130 -9.47 18.08 -3.23
CA ALA A 130 -9.24 19.01 -2.12
C ALA A 130 -9.46 18.36 -0.74
N VAL A 131 -10.38 17.38 -0.67
CA VAL A 131 -10.63 16.62 0.55
C VAL A 131 -9.58 15.52 0.73
N LEU A 132 -9.20 14.84 -0.36
CA LEU A 132 -8.26 13.72 -0.31
C LEU A 132 -6.79 14.14 -0.17
N ALA A 133 -6.41 15.34 -0.61
CA ALA A 133 -5.02 15.75 -0.67
C ALA A 133 -4.28 15.63 0.69
N PRO A 134 -4.82 16.10 1.84
CA PRO A 134 -4.17 15.92 3.14
C PRO A 134 -4.00 14.44 3.55
N PHE A 135 -4.95 13.60 3.19
CA PHE A 135 -4.92 12.15 3.45
C PHE A 135 -3.91 11.43 2.54
N MET A 136 -3.77 11.88 1.30
CA MET A 136 -2.77 11.39 0.37
C MET A 136 -1.34 11.79 0.80
N CYS A 137 -1.17 13.04 1.24
CA CYS A 137 0.07 13.56 1.83
C CYS A 137 0.47 12.72 3.05
N SER A 138 -0.42 12.57 4.02
CA SER A 138 -0.14 11.84 5.27
C SER A 138 -0.10 10.31 5.07
N GLY A 139 -0.75 9.77 4.04
CA GLY A 139 -0.92 8.33 3.84
C GLY A 139 -1.82 7.70 4.90
N THR A 140 -2.91 8.39 5.24
CA THR A 140 -3.85 7.98 6.30
C THR A 140 -5.31 8.11 5.85
N VAL A 141 -6.21 7.45 6.58
CA VAL A 141 -7.67 7.65 6.53
C VAL A 141 -8.22 7.77 7.95
N GLN A 142 -9.37 8.44 8.13
CA GLN A 142 -10.16 8.49 9.36
C GLN A 142 -11.14 7.31 9.46
N LEU A 143 -10.68 6.12 9.10
CA LEU A 143 -11.44 4.89 9.24
C LEU A 143 -10.80 4.04 10.35
N PRO A 144 -11.56 3.61 11.37
CA PRO A 144 -11.02 2.78 12.45
C PRO A 144 -10.57 1.40 11.97
N ARG A 145 -11.19 0.89 10.90
CA ARG A 145 -10.88 -0.37 10.24
C ARG A 145 -11.10 -0.28 8.73
N VAL A 146 -10.27 -0.90 7.91
CA VAL A 146 -10.40 -0.92 6.46
C VAL A 146 -10.57 -2.35 5.97
N THR A 147 -9.81 -3.29 6.50
CA THR A 147 -9.88 -4.69 6.10
C THR A 147 -11.24 -5.29 6.47
N GLY A 148 -11.88 -5.96 5.52
CA GLY A 148 -13.20 -6.56 5.67
C GLY A 148 -14.36 -5.56 5.70
N ALA A 149 -14.10 -4.25 5.64
CA ALA A 149 -15.14 -3.24 5.50
C ALA A 149 -15.54 -3.08 4.03
N THR A 150 -16.78 -2.66 3.79
CA THR A 150 -17.17 -2.17 2.46
C THR A 150 -16.83 -0.68 2.38
N LEU A 151 -15.93 -0.34 1.47
CA LEU A 151 -15.43 1.02 1.32
C LEU A 151 -16.29 1.78 0.32
N ARG A 152 -16.39 3.09 0.54
CA ARG A 152 -16.95 4.03 -0.41
C ARG A 152 -15.85 4.57 -1.32
N LEU A 153 -16.11 4.54 -2.63
CA LEU A 153 -15.08 4.70 -3.66
C LEU A 153 -15.51 5.70 -4.72
N ARG A 154 -14.57 6.51 -5.18
CA ARG A 154 -14.66 7.25 -6.45
C ARG A 154 -13.82 6.55 -7.50
N ARG A 155 -14.39 6.33 -8.68
CA ARG A 155 -13.71 5.90 -9.90
C ARG A 155 -13.32 7.17 -10.70
N PRO A 156 -12.07 7.64 -10.61
CA PRO A 156 -11.69 8.90 -11.22
C PRO A 156 -11.44 8.74 -12.73
N ALA A 157 -11.65 9.82 -13.49
CA ALA A 157 -11.33 9.86 -14.93
C ALA A 157 -9.82 9.98 -15.22
N GLY A 158 -9.03 10.40 -14.23
CA GLY A 158 -7.58 10.53 -14.29
C GLY A 158 -6.99 10.73 -12.90
N PHE A 159 -5.67 10.61 -12.75
CA PHE A 159 -5.00 10.76 -11.46
C PHE A 159 -4.35 12.13 -11.34
N THR A 160 -4.78 12.88 -10.34
CA THR A 160 -4.41 14.30 -10.10
C THR A 160 -3.72 14.50 -8.75
N LEU A 161 -3.54 13.43 -7.96
CA LEU A 161 -2.98 13.48 -6.61
C LEU A 161 -1.52 13.00 -6.55
N SER A 162 -0.78 13.10 -7.67
CA SER A 162 0.60 12.62 -7.77
C SER A 162 1.57 13.43 -6.91
N GLU A 163 1.39 14.75 -6.85
CA GLU A 163 2.25 15.62 -6.03
C GLU A 163 2.16 15.24 -4.55
N GLN A 164 0.98 14.85 -4.07
CA GLN A 164 0.79 14.48 -2.67
C GLN A 164 1.50 13.18 -2.31
N LEU A 165 1.60 12.24 -3.26
CA LEU A 165 2.41 11.04 -3.07
C LEU A 165 3.92 11.34 -3.11
N ASN A 166 4.33 12.34 -3.90
CA ASN A 166 5.73 12.71 -4.09
C ASN A 166 6.37 13.36 -2.85
N SER A 167 5.59 13.75 -1.84
CA SER A 167 6.14 14.21 -0.56
C SER A 167 7.04 13.16 0.11
N ARG A 168 6.80 11.87 -0.19
CA ARG A 168 7.62 10.73 0.27
C ARG A 168 9.03 10.75 -0.31
N PHE A 169 9.24 11.46 -1.42
CA PHE A 169 10.53 11.71 -2.06
C PHE A 169 11.09 13.11 -1.70
N GLY A 170 10.46 13.85 -0.78
CA GLY A 170 10.87 15.21 -0.42
C GLY A 170 10.37 16.30 -1.37
N MET A 171 9.40 15.98 -2.24
CA MET A 171 8.80 16.92 -3.20
C MET A 171 7.38 17.29 -2.75
N TYR A 172 7.16 18.56 -2.38
CA TYR A 172 5.93 18.96 -1.68
C TYR A 172 4.85 19.60 -2.57
N GLY A 173 5.14 19.77 -3.86
CA GLY A 173 4.24 20.43 -4.82
C GLY A 173 4.17 21.95 -4.58
N ALA A 174 3.22 22.60 -5.25
CA ALA A 174 2.94 24.02 -5.09
C ALA A 174 1.43 24.29 -5.03
N GLY A 175 1.02 25.39 -4.41
CA GLY A 175 -0.37 25.81 -4.33
C GLY A 175 -1.16 25.22 -3.16
N ALA A 176 -2.50 25.33 -3.21
CA ALA A 176 -3.37 25.10 -2.06
C ALA A 176 -3.46 23.63 -1.59
N LEU A 177 -3.07 22.68 -2.44
CA LEU A 177 -3.06 21.24 -2.13
C LEU A 177 -1.66 20.70 -1.84
N ALA A 178 -0.65 21.57 -1.75
CA ALA A 178 0.72 21.18 -1.45
C ALA A 178 0.80 20.50 -0.07
N CYS A 179 1.66 19.50 0.03
CA CYS A 179 1.93 18.86 1.31
C CYS A 179 2.86 19.73 2.16
N GLU A 180 2.75 19.61 3.48
CA GLU A 180 3.66 20.29 4.40
C GLU A 180 4.67 19.28 4.98
N PRO A 181 6.00 19.53 4.90
CA PRO A 181 7.04 18.67 5.49
C PRO A 181 6.77 18.22 6.93
N ALA A 182 6.23 19.11 7.77
CA ALA A 182 5.94 18.81 9.17
C ALA A 182 4.86 17.72 9.36
N SER A 183 3.88 17.64 8.45
CA SER A 183 2.75 16.69 8.53
C SER A 183 2.85 15.52 7.55
N ALA A 184 3.73 15.64 6.55
CA ALA A 184 3.96 14.64 5.53
C ALA A 184 5.46 14.47 5.23
N PRO A 185 6.29 14.13 6.24
CA PRO A 185 7.73 14.06 6.09
C PRO A 185 8.14 13.06 4.98
N PRO A 186 9.34 13.25 4.40
CA PRO A 186 9.86 12.35 3.39
C PRO A 186 10.32 11.03 4.02
N ASP A 187 10.63 10.06 3.16
CA ASP A 187 11.30 8.84 3.60
C ASP A 187 12.76 9.10 3.99
N THR A 188 13.28 8.26 4.87
CA THR A 188 14.72 8.17 5.16
C THR A 188 15.58 7.92 3.92
N ASN A 189 15.06 7.23 2.90
CA ASN A 189 15.70 7.08 1.60
C ASN A 189 14.79 7.58 0.48
N VAL A 190 15.05 8.80 -0.01
CA VAL A 190 14.28 9.43 -1.10
C VAL A 190 14.82 9.10 -2.49
N ARG A 191 15.75 8.14 -2.62
CA ARG A 191 16.31 7.76 -3.92
C ARG A 191 15.28 6.99 -4.74
N GLU A 192 14.88 7.54 -5.88
CA GLU A 192 14.13 6.77 -6.86
C GLU A 192 14.90 5.53 -7.29
N SER A 193 14.17 4.50 -7.65
CA SER A 193 14.62 3.16 -7.98
C SER A 193 14.10 2.74 -9.37
N GLY A 194 13.26 3.57 -9.99
CA GLY A 194 12.53 3.24 -11.20
C GLY A 194 13.14 3.70 -12.53
N THR A 195 14.36 4.24 -12.52
CA THR A 195 15.02 4.71 -13.75
C THR A 195 16.32 3.97 -13.96
N ALA A 196 16.78 3.87 -15.21
CA ALA A 196 18.04 3.21 -15.56
C ALA A 196 19.25 3.78 -14.79
N SER A 197 19.25 5.09 -14.52
CA SER A 197 20.32 5.76 -13.75
C SER A 197 20.24 5.51 -12.24
N ALA A 198 19.12 4.97 -11.74
CA ALA A 198 18.89 4.73 -10.33
C ALA A 198 18.83 3.24 -9.96
N ALA A 199 18.46 2.39 -10.91
CA ALA A 199 18.46 0.92 -10.80
C ALA A 199 19.75 0.27 -11.28
N THR A 200 20.91 0.86 -10.95
CA THR A 200 22.22 0.38 -11.44
C THR A 200 22.66 -0.97 -10.87
N TRP A 201 21.86 -1.55 -9.95
CA TRP A 201 22.08 -2.91 -9.46
C TRP A 201 21.63 -4.00 -10.42
N MET A 202 20.78 -3.66 -11.40
CA MET A 202 20.14 -4.60 -12.29
C MET A 202 20.68 -4.44 -13.71
N VAL A 203 20.95 -5.57 -14.37
CA VAL A 203 21.38 -5.64 -15.77
C VAL A 203 20.52 -6.68 -16.51
N PRO A 204 19.90 -6.33 -17.65
CA PRO A 204 19.78 -4.99 -18.24
C PRO A 204 19.09 -3.97 -17.32
N ALA A 205 19.43 -2.69 -17.49
CA ALA A 205 18.81 -1.62 -16.71
C ALA A 205 17.31 -1.50 -17.07
N PRO A 206 16.42 -1.28 -16.09
CA PRO A 206 15.00 -1.06 -16.32
C PRO A 206 14.72 0.09 -17.29
N THR A 207 13.76 -0.11 -18.20
CA THR A 207 13.27 0.94 -19.13
C THR A 207 12.25 1.88 -18.48
N GLY A 208 11.71 1.53 -17.32
CA GLY A 208 10.72 2.31 -16.61
C GLY A 208 10.56 1.87 -15.16
N PRO A 209 9.73 2.59 -14.38
CA PRO A 209 9.65 2.45 -12.94
C PRO A 209 8.86 1.25 -12.42
N SER A 210 8.21 0.53 -13.31
CA SER A 210 7.48 -0.71 -13.04
C SER A 210 7.63 -1.68 -14.20
N ALA A 211 7.23 -2.92 -13.99
CA ALA A 211 7.02 -3.85 -15.09
C ALA A 211 6.03 -3.25 -16.10
N GLN A 212 6.35 -3.42 -17.38
CA GLN A 212 5.53 -2.92 -18.48
C GLN A 212 4.18 -3.65 -18.50
N PRO A 213 3.10 -2.98 -18.96
CA PRO A 213 1.82 -3.64 -19.18
C PRO A 213 2.00 -4.83 -20.13
N ALA A 214 1.35 -5.95 -19.81
CA ALA A 214 1.35 -7.09 -20.71
C ALA A 214 0.46 -6.86 -21.93
N VAL A 215 0.81 -7.49 -23.04
CA VAL A 215 -0.03 -7.52 -24.24
C VAL A 215 -1.36 -8.23 -23.92
N ALA A 216 -2.46 -7.68 -24.43
CA ALA A 216 -3.79 -8.28 -24.31
C ALA A 216 -3.79 -9.71 -24.85
N ALA A 217 -4.42 -10.62 -24.12
CA ALA A 217 -4.56 -12.01 -24.53
C ALA A 217 -5.86 -12.59 -23.95
N ALA A 218 -6.45 -13.55 -24.67
CA ALA A 218 -7.69 -14.19 -24.25
C ALA A 218 -7.54 -14.89 -22.88
N GLY A 219 -8.54 -14.71 -22.02
CA GLY A 219 -8.58 -15.25 -20.67
C GLY A 219 -7.61 -14.56 -19.69
N GLN A 220 -6.96 -13.47 -20.08
CA GLN A 220 -5.94 -12.81 -19.25
C GLN A 220 -6.42 -11.47 -18.71
N LYS A 221 -6.01 -11.17 -17.48
CA LYS A 221 -6.26 -9.90 -16.79
C LYS A 221 -5.41 -8.76 -17.36
N TYR A 222 -5.79 -7.52 -17.12
CA TYR A 222 -4.87 -6.41 -17.39
C TYR A 222 -3.82 -6.32 -16.27
N ASN A 223 -2.63 -6.82 -16.56
CA ASN A 223 -1.53 -6.98 -15.62
C ASN A 223 -0.20 -6.67 -16.32
N THR A 224 0.92 -7.13 -15.76
CA THR A 224 2.25 -6.81 -16.28
C THR A 224 2.90 -7.99 -16.98
N VAL A 225 3.96 -7.73 -17.74
CA VAL A 225 4.82 -8.78 -18.33
C VAL A 225 5.40 -9.72 -17.26
N ALA A 226 5.55 -9.26 -16.01
CA ALA A 226 5.97 -10.09 -14.89
C ALA A 226 4.94 -11.17 -14.54
N ASP A 227 3.66 -10.96 -14.83
CA ASP A 227 2.62 -11.89 -14.44
C ASP A 227 2.34 -12.95 -15.53
N ARG A 228 2.99 -12.85 -16.69
CA ARG A 228 2.74 -13.72 -17.84
C ARG A 228 3.56 -15.01 -17.81
N ALA A 229 3.01 -16.05 -18.42
CA ALA A 229 3.70 -17.33 -18.62
C ALA A 229 4.79 -17.22 -19.69
N THR A 230 4.58 -16.37 -20.69
CA THR A 230 5.64 -16.02 -21.65
C THR A 230 6.31 -14.74 -21.16
N GLY A 231 7.63 -14.80 -20.97
CA GLY A 231 8.42 -13.62 -20.62
C GLY A 231 8.44 -12.57 -21.74
N PRO A 232 8.86 -11.32 -21.44
CA PRO A 232 9.06 -10.30 -22.45
C PRO A 232 10.27 -10.61 -23.34
N ALA A 233 10.40 -9.85 -24.44
CA ALA A 233 11.56 -9.93 -25.32
C ALA A 233 12.85 -9.39 -24.69
N ASP A 234 12.74 -8.50 -23.69
CA ASP A 234 13.89 -7.92 -23.00
C ASP A 234 13.59 -7.84 -21.49
N ALA A 235 14.58 -8.22 -20.67
CA ALA A 235 14.53 -8.15 -19.23
C ALA A 235 14.30 -6.73 -18.69
N ALA A 236 14.70 -5.69 -19.44
CA ALA A 236 14.45 -4.29 -19.09
C ALA A 236 12.96 -3.94 -18.97
N ALA A 237 12.06 -4.76 -19.54
CA ALA A 237 10.61 -4.59 -19.45
C ALA A 237 10.03 -5.01 -18.08
N TYR A 238 10.79 -5.71 -17.24
CA TYR A 238 10.34 -6.08 -15.90
C TYR A 238 10.33 -4.91 -14.90
N GLY A 239 10.90 -3.75 -15.27
CA GLY A 239 11.08 -2.65 -14.32
C GLY A 239 12.12 -2.99 -13.25
N PRO A 240 12.25 -2.17 -12.20
CA PRO A 240 13.11 -2.51 -11.06
C PRO A 240 12.55 -3.72 -10.31
N LEU A 241 13.45 -4.66 -10.01
CA LEU A 241 13.17 -5.87 -9.25
C LEU A 241 13.90 -5.83 -7.91
N TRP A 242 13.16 -6.23 -6.87
CA TRP A 242 13.67 -6.48 -5.52
C TRP A 242 14.35 -5.26 -4.87
N THR A 243 13.80 -4.08 -5.11
CA THR A 243 14.23 -2.82 -4.48
C THR A 243 14.06 -2.89 -2.97
N TYR A 244 12.93 -3.44 -2.50
CA TYR A 244 12.65 -3.65 -1.09
C TYR A 244 13.09 -5.03 -0.63
N GLY A 245 12.82 -6.07 -1.42
CA GLY A 245 13.16 -7.43 -1.03
C GLY A 245 12.83 -8.49 -2.06
N PRO A 246 13.25 -9.73 -1.81
CA PRO A 246 13.14 -10.81 -2.77
C PRO A 246 11.71 -11.36 -2.89
N ALA A 247 11.49 -12.09 -3.98
CA ALA A 247 10.35 -12.98 -4.11
C ALA A 247 10.33 -14.02 -2.98
N LYS A 248 9.15 -14.58 -2.68
CA LYS A 248 8.97 -15.55 -1.59
C LYS A 248 8.62 -16.93 -2.13
N GLN A 249 9.16 -17.97 -1.50
CA GLN A 249 8.81 -19.35 -1.77
C GLN A 249 7.38 -19.62 -1.33
N ALA A 250 6.63 -20.35 -2.14
CA ALA A 250 5.27 -20.80 -1.82
C ALA A 250 5.24 -21.64 -0.53
N ALA A 251 6.22 -22.54 -0.37
CA ALA A 251 6.42 -23.30 0.85
C ALA A 251 7.14 -22.43 1.90
N GLY A 252 6.49 -22.20 3.04
CA GLY A 252 7.11 -21.56 4.20
C GLY A 252 7.43 -20.06 4.07
N GLY A 253 7.25 -19.44 2.90
CA GLY A 253 7.42 -18.00 2.71
C GLY A 253 8.85 -17.49 2.76
N ALA A 254 9.85 -18.38 2.69
CA ALA A 254 11.26 -18.02 2.71
C ALA A 254 11.65 -17.19 1.48
N ALA A 255 12.70 -16.37 1.61
CA ALA A 255 13.23 -15.60 0.48
C ALA A 255 13.76 -16.53 -0.63
N ILE A 256 13.40 -16.25 -1.87
CA ILE A 256 13.97 -16.90 -3.04
C ILE A 256 15.36 -16.31 -3.32
N LEU A 257 16.32 -17.15 -3.69
CA LEU A 257 17.70 -16.73 -3.91
C LEU A 257 17.82 -15.89 -5.19
N ARG A 258 18.68 -14.87 -5.16
CA ARG A 258 18.90 -13.98 -6.31
C ARG A 258 19.47 -14.70 -7.53
N SER A 259 20.25 -15.76 -7.32
CA SER A 259 20.74 -16.64 -8.38
C SER A 259 19.62 -17.27 -9.21
N GLN A 260 18.37 -17.25 -8.72
CA GLN A 260 17.20 -17.80 -9.40
C GLN A 260 16.44 -16.77 -10.24
N TRP A 261 16.91 -15.52 -10.35
CA TRP A 261 16.32 -14.49 -11.21
C TRP A 261 16.03 -14.95 -12.63
N PRO A 262 16.93 -15.65 -13.34
CA PRO A 262 16.65 -16.14 -14.70
C PRO A 262 15.43 -17.06 -14.78
N PHE A 263 15.11 -17.78 -13.70
CA PHE A 263 13.94 -18.67 -13.64
C PHE A 263 12.65 -17.92 -13.34
N LEU A 264 12.72 -16.92 -12.46
CA LEU A 264 11.59 -16.08 -12.05
C LEU A 264 11.15 -15.07 -13.13
N TYR A 265 12.13 -14.61 -13.90
CA TYR A 265 11.99 -13.51 -14.86
C TYR A 265 12.60 -13.91 -16.20
N PRO A 266 12.05 -14.96 -16.86
CA PRO A 266 12.58 -15.45 -18.12
C PRO A 266 12.40 -14.40 -19.24
N VAL A 267 13.21 -14.45 -20.28
CA VAL A 267 13.07 -13.60 -21.48
C VAL A 267 13.01 -14.48 -22.72
N THR A 268 12.31 -14.04 -23.76
CA THR A 268 12.25 -14.78 -25.03
C THR A 268 13.43 -14.46 -25.95
N ALA A 269 14.11 -13.33 -25.71
CA ALA A 269 15.29 -12.90 -26.43
C ALA A 269 16.22 -12.08 -25.50
N GLY A 270 17.46 -11.85 -25.93
CA GLY A 270 18.41 -11.02 -25.18
C GLY A 270 18.94 -11.65 -23.88
N PRO A 271 19.71 -10.87 -23.10
CA PRO A 271 20.29 -11.34 -21.84
C PRO A 271 19.23 -11.46 -20.73
N VAL A 272 19.33 -12.53 -19.95
CA VAL A 272 18.51 -12.74 -18.74
C VAL A 272 18.81 -11.68 -17.67
N PRO A 273 17.83 -11.33 -16.82
CA PRO A 273 18.08 -10.36 -15.75
C PRO A 273 19.08 -10.91 -14.75
N SER A 274 20.02 -10.07 -14.37
CA SER A 274 21.01 -10.32 -13.33
C SER A 274 21.16 -9.09 -12.44
N ALA A 275 21.75 -9.28 -11.26
CA ALA A 275 21.94 -8.22 -10.29
C ALA A 275 23.37 -8.21 -9.72
N PRO A 276 24.37 -7.79 -10.53
CA PRO A 276 25.79 -7.97 -10.22
C PRO A 276 26.28 -7.14 -9.03
N THR A 277 25.73 -5.95 -8.81
CA THR A 277 26.14 -5.04 -7.72
C THR A 277 25.13 -5.00 -6.56
N TYR A 278 24.15 -5.91 -6.57
CA TYR A 278 23.19 -6.08 -5.49
C TYR A 278 23.89 -6.79 -4.30
N THR A 279 23.83 -6.20 -3.11
CA THR A 279 24.48 -6.74 -1.90
C THR A 279 23.52 -7.58 -1.03
N ALA A 280 23.94 -8.04 0.15
CA ALA A 280 23.01 -8.68 1.09
C ALA A 280 21.84 -7.76 1.49
N THR A 281 22.10 -6.45 1.61
CA THR A 281 21.08 -5.43 1.88
C THR A 281 20.40 -4.98 0.58
N ALA A 282 19.06 -4.96 0.58
CA ALA A 282 18.27 -4.47 -0.55
C ALA A 282 18.46 -2.96 -0.79
N PRO A 283 18.35 -2.48 -2.04
CA PRO A 283 18.59 -1.07 -2.40
C PRO A 283 17.86 -0.05 -1.51
N TYR A 284 16.59 -0.29 -1.16
CA TYR A 284 15.81 0.63 -0.33
C TYR A 284 16.42 0.85 1.06
N PHE A 285 16.96 -0.20 1.68
CA PHE A 285 17.52 -0.15 3.05
C PHE A 285 18.96 0.37 3.10
N ARG A 286 19.52 0.83 1.98
CA ARG A 286 20.84 1.44 1.96
C ARG A 286 20.80 2.81 2.62
N THR A 287 21.83 3.13 3.39
CA THR A 287 21.99 4.42 4.10
C THR A 287 23.13 5.27 3.50
N SER A 288 23.76 4.78 2.43
CA SER A 288 24.83 5.48 1.71
C SER A 288 25.03 4.89 0.30
N GLY A 289 25.78 5.62 -0.53
CA GLY A 289 26.15 5.21 -1.89
C GLY A 289 25.03 5.45 -2.92
N SER A 290 25.18 4.84 -4.10
CA SER A 290 24.36 5.13 -5.29
C SER A 290 22.86 4.79 -5.18
N TYR A 291 22.48 4.01 -4.16
CA TYR A 291 21.10 3.58 -3.91
C TYR A 291 20.40 4.37 -2.79
N PHE A 292 21.10 5.37 -2.25
CA PHE A 292 20.63 6.19 -1.15
C PHE A 292 20.69 7.66 -1.54
N LEU A 293 19.64 8.39 -1.17
CA LEU A 293 19.61 9.84 -1.20
C LEU A 293 18.98 10.28 0.12
N ALA A 294 19.78 11.01 0.90
CA ALA A 294 19.31 11.57 2.16
C ALA A 294 18.25 12.65 1.87
N PRO A 295 17.16 12.70 2.66
CA PRO A 295 16.18 13.77 2.58
C PRO A 295 16.77 15.09 3.07
N SER A 296 16.28 16.21 2.53
CA SER A 296 16.64 17.56 2.97
C SER A 296 15.87 18.04 4.22
N GLN A 297 14.84 17.29 4.62
CA GLN A 297 13.96 17.58 5.76
C GLN A 297 14.00 16.40 6.75
N PRO A 298 13.61 16.60 8.03
CA PRO A 298 13.44 15.51 8.98
C PRO A 298 12.54 14.41 8.40
N ALA A 299 13.00 13.17 8.44
CA ALA A 299 12.38 12.07 7.73
C ALA A 299 11.78 11.02 8.66
N LEU A 300 10.84 10.26 8.11
CA LEU A 300 10.26 9.10 8.76
C LEU A 300 10.53 7.85 7.91
N ALA A 301 11.04 6.79 8.54
CA ALA A 301 11.31 5.54 7.85
C ALA A 301 10.02 4.91 7.32
N GLY A 302 10.08 4.27 6.14
CA GLY A 302 8.93 3.55 5.58
C GLY A 302 7.88 4.42 4.89
N ARG A 303 8.08 5.73 4.75
CA ARG A 303 7.10 6.64 4.11
C ARG A 303 6.81 6.30 2.66
N ARG A 304 7.79 5.79 1.91
CA ARG A 304 7.59 5.31 0.53
C ARG A 304 6.78 4.01 0.46
N VAL A 305 6.57 3.31 1.56
CA VAL A 305 5.70 2.13 1.58
C VAL A 305 4.25 2.58 1.72
N LEU A 306 3.51 2.49 0.62
CA LEU A 306 2.07 2.72 0.58
C LEU A 306 1.34 1.49 1.10
N THR A 307 0.44 1.70 2.06
CA THR A 307 -0.56 0.69 2.42
C THR A 307 -1.86 1.02 1.69
N ILE A 308 -2.31 0.13 0.81
CA ILE A 308 -3.39 0.35 -0.17
C ILE A 308 -4.44 -0.75 -0.01
N PRO A 309 -5.75 -0.44 0.03
CA PRO A 309 -6.78 -1.46 0.05
C PRO A 309 -6.79 -2.27 -1.25
N LEU A 310 -6.83 -3.59 -1.12
CA LEU A 310 -7.06 -4.53 -2.20
C LEU A 310 -8.54 -4.92 -2.21
N LEU A 311 -9.26 -4.48 -3.23
CA LEU A 311 -10.71 -4.61 -3.31
C LEU A 311 -11.14 -5.96 -3.90
N GLN A 312 -12.33 -6.39 -3.53
CA GLN A 312 -13.05 -7.44 -4.23
C GLN A 312 -13.55 -6.90 -5.57
N CYS A 313 -13.15 -7.52 -6.67
CA CYS A 313 -13.51 -7.13 -8.03
C CYS A 313 -14.24 -8.26 -8.78
N PRO A 314 -15.09 -7.93 -9.78
CA PRO A 314 -15.32 -6.59 -10.35
C PRO A 314 -16.11 -5.68 -9.39
N VAL A 315 -15.79 -4.38 -9.42
CA VAL A 315 -16.53 -3.36 -8.67
C VAL A 315 -17.68 -2.84 -9.54
N ALA A 316 -18.85 -2.60 -8.93
CA ALA A 316 -20.01 -2.13 -9.67
C ALA A 316 -19.71 -0.85 -10.49
N PRO A 317 -20.30 -0.71 -11.69
CA PRO A 317 -20.08 0.46 -12.55
C PRO A 317 -20.62 1.74 -11.90
N GLY A 318 -20.09 2.89 -12.32
CA GLY A 318 -20.46 4.21 -11.80
C GLY A 318 -19.26 5.09 -11.42
N ALA A 319 -19.41 6.41 -11.45
CA ALA A 319 -18.38 7.31 -10.97
C ALA A 319 -18.16 7.17 -9.45
N ASP A 320 -19.24 6.92 -8.72
CA ASP A 320 -19.25 6.60 -7.31
C ASP A 320 -19.74 5.17 -7.12
N THR A 321 -19.02 4.42 -6.30
CA THR A 321 -19.26 2.99 -6.12
C THR A 321 -18.80 2.54 -4.74
N GLN A 322 -18.95 1.26 -4.46
CA GLN A 322 -18.58 0.65 -3.19
C GLN A 322 -18.02 -0.75 -3.44
N ALA A 323 -17.02 -1.16 -2.66
CA ALA A 323 -16.50 -2.51 -2.72
C ALA A 323 -15.92 -2.97 -1.38
N PRO A 324 -16.04 -4.27 -1.04
CA PRO A 324 -15.31 -4.85 0.09
C PRO A 324 -13.79 -4.75 -0.09
N ALA A 325 -13.09 -4.32 0.94
CA ALA A 325 -11.63 -4.41 1.01
C ALA A 325 -11.22 -5.77 1.59
N LEU A 326 -10.56 -6.59 0.79
CA LEU A 326 -10.14 -7.94 1.16
C LEU A 326 -8.89 -7.93 2.04
N ALA A 327 -7.96 -7.02 1.76
CA ALA A 327 -6.70 -6.87 2.49
C ALA A 327 -6.08 -5.48 2.30
N LEU A 328 -5.00 -5.22 3.02
CA LEU A 328 -4.17 -4.04 2.88
C LEU A 328 -2.84 -4.43 2.25
N GLY A 329 -2.68 -4.18 0.96
CA GLY A 329 -1.44 -4.42 0.21
C GLY A 329 -0.39 -3.35 0.54
N ARG A 330 0.87 -3.76 0.67
CA ARG A 330 2.01 -2.87 0.87
C ARG A 330 2.80 -2.76 -0.41
N PHE A 331 3.02 -1.53 -0.86
CA PHE A 331 3.75 -1.22 -2.09
C PHE A 331 4.82 -0.17 -1.84
N LEU A 332 6.10 -0.52 -2.01
CA LEU A 332 7.18 0.45 -1.97
C LEU A 332 7.16 1.29 -3.25
N MET A 333 6.97 2.61 -3.15
CA MET A 333 7.07 3.49 -4.30
C MET A 333 8.48 3.43 -4.90
N THR A 334 8.60 2.96 -6.14
CA THR A 334 9.89 2.85 -6.83
C THR A 334 10.29 4.13 -7.55
N ALA A 335 9.34 4.99 -7.87
CA ALA A 335 9.59 6.29 -8.49
C ALA A 335 8.56 7.31 -8.02
N GLN A 336 8.80 8.58 -8.31
CA GLN A 336 7.80 9.62 -8.14
C GLN A 336 6.54 9.27 -8.96
N ALA A 337 5.37 9.48 -8.35
CA ALA A 337 4.09 9.38 -9.02
C ALA A 337 3.92 10.51 -10.05
N SER A 338 3.11 10.22 -11.07
CA SER A 338 2.67 11.18 -12.07
C SER A 338 1.23 10.88 -12.48
N PRO A 339 0.57 11.72 -13.29
CA PRO A 339 -0.75 11.40 -13.82
C PRO A 339 -0.79 10.08 -14.60
N ALA A 340 0.36 9.60 -15.09
CA ALA A 340 0.49 8.34 -15.82
C ALA A 340 0.69 7.11 -14.93
N GLY A 341 1.00 7.28 -13.64
CA GLY A 341 1.23 6.13 -12.78
C GLY A 341 1.61 6.41 -11.33
N VAL A 342 1.27 5.43 -10.49
CA VAL A 342 1.80 5.24 -9.15
C VAL A 342 2.56 3.91 -9.18
N TYR A 343 3.88 3.98 -9.05
CA TYR A 343 4.74 2.83 -9.30
C TYR A 343 5.17 2.20 -7.98
N GLY A 344 4.76 0.97 -7.73
CA GLY A 344 4.92 0.31 -6.43
C GLY A 344 5.41 -1.12 -6.54
N GLU A 345 6.51 -1.45 -5.87
CA GLU A 345 6.96 -2.82 -5.64
C GLU A 345 6.10 -3.48 -4.57
N PHE A 346 5.46 -4.61 -4.89
CA PHE A 346 4.68 -5.34 -3.89
C PHE A 346 5.59 -6.02 -2.87
N ILE A 347 5.37 -5.74 -1.59
CA ILE A 347 6.20 -6.25 -0.50
C ILE A 347 5.41 -7.13 0.49
N GLY A 348 4.12 -7.31 0.24
CA GLY A 348 3.22 -8.15 1.03
C GLY A 348 1.93 -7.46 1.44
N VAL A 349 1.24 -8.06 2.40
CA VAL A 349 0.05 -7.48 3.04
C VAL A 349 0.39 -7.06 4.46
N ALA A 350 -0.26 -6.00 4.94
CA ALA A 350 -0.19 -5.57 6.33
C ALA A 350 -1.29 -6.26 7.15
N ASP A 351 -0.97 -6.66 8.37
CA ASP A 351 -1.99 -6.76 9.41
C ASP A 351 -2.37 -5.32 9.83
N GLU A 352 -3.66 -5.02 9.82
CA GLU A 352 -4.15 -3.71 10.19
C GLU A 352 -3.84 -3.34 11.65
N ASN A 353 -3.67 -4.34 12.52
CA ASN A 353 -3.25 -4.14 13.91
C ASN A 353 -1.80 -3.65 14.02
N ASP A 354 -0.96 -3.95 13.04
CA ASP A 354 0.44 -3.55 12.99
C ASP A 354 0.64 -2.17 12.35
N LEU A 355 -0.42 -1.60 11.76
CA LEU A 355 -0.37 -0.25 11.21
C LEU A 355 -0.37 0.78 12.34
N GLY A 356 0.37 1.88 12.16
CA GLY A 356 0.26 3.03 13.06
C GLY A 356 -1.13 3.67 13.00
N GLY A 357 -1.54 4.32 14.08
CA GLY A 357 -2.80 5.05 14.17
C GLY A 357 -2.90 5.85 15.47
N SER A 358 -3.50 7.04 15.42
CA SER A 358 -3.82 7.79 16.63
C SER A 358 -4.96 7.09 17.38
N VAL A 359 -4.75 6.87 18.67
CA VAL A 359 -5.81 6.45 19.59
C VAL A 359 -6.48 7.72 20.09
N GLU A 360 -7.79 7.83 19.87
CA GLU A 360 -8.60 8.92 20.38
C GLU A 360 -9.46 8.43 21.55
N LEU A 361 -9.74 9.33 22.48
CA LEU A 361 -10.56 9.08 23.65
C LEU A 361 -11.93 9.72 23.42
N TYR A 362 -12.95 8.87 23.29
CA TYR A 362 -14.34 9.25 23.14
C TYR A 362 -15.00 9.31 24.52
N ARG A 363 -15.73 10.40 24.78
CA ARG A 363 -16.48 10.64 26.03
C ARG A 363 -17.96 10.40 25.79
#